data_AF-A0A6P1NK41-F1
#
_entry.id   AF-A0A6P1NK41-F1
#
_cell.length_a   1.000
_cell.length_b   1.000
_cell.length_c   1.000
_cell.angle_alpha   90.00
_cell.angle_beta   90.00
_cell.angle_gamma   90.00
#
_symmetry.space_group_name_H-M   'P 1'
#
loop_
_entity.id
_entity.type
_entity.pdbx_description
1 polymer ?
#
loop_
_entity_poly.entity_id
_entity_poly.type
_entity_poly.pdbx_seq_one_letter_code
_entity_poly.pdbx_strand_id
1 'polypeptide(L)' 'MDIIIDPATGLLIGEREVTLTAGKTFPAGPATAWTSVQTSVVNSGP' A
#
# COMPACT_ATOMS: atom_id res chain seq x y z
N MET A 1 0.85 5.28 9.81
CA MET A 1 0.56 5.09 8.38
C MET A 1 1.90 4.92 7.70
N ASP A 2 2.09 3.77 7.07
CA ASP A 2 3.33 3.37 6.43
C ASP A 2 3.11 3.35 4.92
N ILE A 3 4.00 3.97 4.15
CA ILE A 3 3.96 3.94 2.68
C ILE A 3 4.88 2.81 2.20
N ILE A 4 4.35 1.96 1.33
CA ILE A 4 5.09 0.85 0.72
C ILE A 4 5.53 1.26 -0.67
N ILE A 5 6.84 1.34 -0.87
CA ILE A 5 7.48 1.71 -2.14
C ILE A 5 8.23 0.50 -2.69
N ASP A 6 8.14 0.31 -4.01
CA ASP A 6 9.00 -0.65 -4.71
C ASP A 6 10.45 -0.14 -4.68
N PRO A 7 11.39 -0.85 -4.02
CA PRO A 7 12.77 -0.40 -3.93
C PRO A 7 13.51 -0.41 -5.28
N ALA A 8 13.03 -1.16 -6.28
CA ALA A 8 13.66 -1.23 -7.59
C ALA A 8 13.24 -0.08 -8.51
N THR A 9 12.01 0.41 -8.38
CA THR A 9 11.44 1.41 -9.30
C THR A 9 11.10 2.75 -8.63
N GLY A 10 11.06 2.81 -7.30
CA GLY A 10 10.61 3.96 -6.54
C GLY A 10 9.09 4.20 -6.62
N LEU A 11 8.33 3.28 -7.22
CA LEU A 11 6.89 3.43 -7.43
C LEU A 11 6.11 3.09 -6.17
N LEU A 12 4.97 3.78 -5.99
CA LEU A 12 4.02 3.49 -4.93
C LEU A 12 3.38 2.12 -5.16
N ILE A 13 3.64 1.16 -4.27
CA ILE A 13 2.90 -0.10 -4.25
C ILE A 13 1.58 0.13 -3.51
N GLY A 14 1.62 0.77 -2.35
CA GLY A 14 0.43 1.00 -1.54
C GLY A 14 0.70 1.57 -0.17
N GLU A 15 -0.32 1.49 0.68
CA GLU A 15 -0.29 1.99 2.05
C GLU A 15 -0.65 0.87 3.03
N ARG A 16 0.00 0.89 4.20
CA ARG A 16 -0.29 0.02 5.34
C ARG A 16 -0.61 0.87 6.56
N GLU A 17 -1.76 0.62 7.16
CA GLU A 17 -2.15 1.23 8.43
C GLU A 17 -2.20 0.17 9.53
N VAL A 18 -1.49 0.40 10.64
CA VAL A 18 -1.60 -0.40 11.85
C VAL A 18 -2.32 0.43 12.89
N THR A 19 -3.46 -0.08 13.37
CA THR A 19 -4.30 0.63 14.34
C THR A 19 -4.16 -0.02 15.71
N LEU A 20 -3.93 0.79 16.74
CA LEU A 20 -3.86 0.34 18.15
C LEU A 20 -5.24 0.10 18.77
N THR A 21 -6.30 0.41 18.03
CA THR A 21 -7.70 0.25 18.39
C THR A 21 -8.32 -0.89 17.58
N ALA A 22 -9.16 -1.70 18.22
CA ALA A 22 -9.88 -2.75 17.51
C ALA A 22 -10.97 -2.15 16.60
N GLY A 23 -11.09 -2.66 15.39
CA GLY A 23 -12.21 -2.40 14.50
C GLY A 23 -13.40 -3.30 14.80
N LYS A 24 -14.52 -3.09 14.08
CA LYS A 24 -15.74 -3.90 14.25
C LYS A 24 -15.53 -5.39 13.97
N THR A 25 -14.58 -5.73 13.11
CA THR A 25 -14.34 -7.10 12.61
C THR A 25 -12.88 -7.55 12.72
N PHE A 26 -11.99 -6.72 13.26
CA PHE A 26 -10.57 -7.02 13.39
C PHE A 26 -10.02 -6.48 14.72
N PRO A 27 -9.11 -7.21 15.40
CA PRO A 27 -8.51 -6.78 16.66
C PRO A 27 -7.59 -5.56 16.46
N ALA A 28 -7.10 -4.97 17.56
CA ALA A 28 -6.01 -3.99 17.52
C ALA A 28 -4.68 -4.66 17.17
N GLY A 29 -3.80 -3.97 16.44
CA GLY A 29 -2.48 -4.47 16.04
C GLY A 29 -2.32 -5.15 14.66
N PRO A 30 -3.35 -5.64 13.94
CA PRO A 30 -3.18 -6.12 12.57
C PRO A 30 -3.10 -4.93 11.60
N ALA A 31 -2.46 -5.16 10.45
CA ALA A 31 -2.50 -4.23 9.33
C ALA A 31 -3.94 -4.22 8.73
N THR A 32 -4.56 -3.05 8.68
CA THR A 32 -6.00 -2.90 8.41
C THR A 32 -6.32 -2.69 6.92
N ALA A 33 -5.36 -2.22 6.12
CA ALA A 33 -5.57 -1.91 4.71
C ALA A 33 -4.34 -2.24 3.86
N TRP A 34 -4.60 -2.65 2.61
CA TRP A 34 -3.63 -2.90 1.57
C TRP A 34 -4.18 -2.34 0.26
N THR A 35 -3.45 -1.42 -0.37
CA THR A 35 -3.69 -0.97 -1.74
C THR A 35 -2.55 -1.46 -2.61
N SER A 36 -2.83 -1.84 -3.87
CA SER A 36 -1.80 -2.22 -4.85
C SER A 36 -2.01 -1.39 -6.10
N VAL A 37 -1.04 -0.54 -6.46
CA VAL A 37 -1.06 0.20 -7.72
C VAL A 37 -0.18 -0.55 -8.73
N GLN A 38 -0.79 -1.08 -9.80
CA GLN A 38 -0.08 -1.66 -10.93
C GLN A 38 0.06 -0.62 -12.03
N THR A 39 1.27 -0.13 -12.26
CA THR A 39 1.56 0.78 -13.40
C THR A 39 2.23 -0.01 -14.52
N SER A 40 1.64 0.00 -15.72
CA SER A 40 2.32 -0.44 -16.95
C SER A 40 2.97 0.77 -17.62
N VAL A 41 4.27 0.65 -17.93
CA VAL A 41 4.97 1.63 -18.75
C VAL A 41 4.76 1.26 -20.21
N VAL A 42 4.07 2.10 -20.98
CA VAL A 42 4.04 1.97 -22.44
C VAL A 42 5.22 2.75 -23.03
N ASN A 43 6.11 2.06 -23.75
CA ASN A 43 7.18 2.68 -24.51
C ASN A 43 6.65 3.23 -25.85
N SER A 44 5.69 4.14 -25.76
CA SER A 44 5.17 4.90 -26.88
C SER A 44 4.93 6.33 -26.40
N GLY A 45 5.99 7.14 -26.51
CA GLY A 45 5.85 8.60 -26.42
C GLY A 45 5.22 9.15 -27.70
N PRO A 46 4.64 10.37 -27.66
CA PRO A 46 4.18 11.06 -28.87
C PRO A 46 5.33 11.36 -29.85
#